data_AF-A0A6J8C4R5-F1
#
_entry.id   AF-A0A6J8C4R5-F1
#
_cell.length_a   1.000
_cell.length_b   1.000
_cell.length_c   1.000
_cell.angle_alpha   90.00
_cell.angle_beta   90.00
_cell.angle_gamma   90.00
#
_symmetry.space_group_name_H-M   'P 1'
#
loop_
_entity.id
_entity.type
_entity.pdbx_description
1 polymer ?
#
loop_
_entity_poly.entity_id
_entity_poly.type
_entity_poly.pdbx_seq_one_letter_code
_entity_poly.pdbx_strand_id
1 'polypeptide(L)'
;MIEHGPDIKSQLDNVSTKSDLALVQLLMFNYHPNSQKVTVQQRHSADRETPFCVYLGLLLFTKTRKRQLIDTLFQHGLCISFDRVLKISTQLGEAVVERYLNEGVVCPPLLKGKVFTTAAVDNIDHNPSSTTSKSSFHGTGISIFQHPMKDNIGVRRGQLILPTNKPKSKNVT
;
A
#
# COMPACT_ATOMS: atom_id res chain seq x y z
N MET A 1 -23.51 -5.83 -26.70
CA MET A 1 -24.42 -4.68 -26.49
C MET A 1 -23.73 -3.69 -25.56
N ILE A 2 -22.96 -2.76 -26.12
CA ILE A 2 -22.62 -1.46 -25.49
C ILE A 2 -23.13 -0.45 -26.51
N GLU A 3 -24.44 -0.22 -26.52
CA GLU A 3 -25.09 0.47 -27.65
C GLU A 3 -25.17 1.99 -27.50
N HIS A 4 -24.73 2.55 -26.36
CA HIS A 4 -24.72 3.99 -26.13
C HIS A 4 -23.43 4.44 -25.44
N GLY A 5 -22.32 4.38 -26.17
CA GLY A 5 -21.11 5.12 -25.83
C GLY A 5 -21.20 6.58 -26.33
N PRO A 6 -20.63 7.56 -25.63
CA PRO A 6 -20.59 8.96 -26.08
C PRO A 6 -19.98 9.09 -27.49
N ASP A 7 -20.53 9.98 -28.32
CA ASP A 7 -20.05 10.22 -29.70
C ASP A 7 -18.54 10.52 -29.72
N ILE A 8 -17.84 10.09 -30.76
CA ILE A 8 -16.37 10.21 -30.91
C ILE A 8 -15.90 11.64 -30.66
N LYS A 9 -16.69 12.64 -31.09
CA LYS A 9 -16.39 14.06 -30.88
C LYS A 9 -16.44 14.45 -29.39
N SER A 10 -17.42 13.94 -28.65
CA SER A 10 -17.54 14.16 -27.20
C SER A 10 -16.48 13.41 -26.38
N GLN A 11 -15.87 12.35 -26.93
CA GLN A 11 -14.75 11.66 -26.30
C GLN A 11 -13.42 12.40 -26.48
N LEU A 12 -13.25 13.12 -27.59
CA LEU A 12 -12.07 13.95 -27.88
C LEU A 12 -12.00 15.20 -26.99
N ASP A 13 -13.14 15.76 -26.60
CA ASP A 13 -13.22 16.92 -25.70
C ASP A 13 -13.07 16.54 -24.21
N ASN A 14 -13.16 15.25 -23.87
CA ASN A 14 -13.05 14.77 -22.51
C ASN A 14 -11.60 14.38 -22.15
N VAL A 15 -11.07 15.05 -21.14
CA VAL A 15 -9.79 14.70 -20.50
C VAL A 15 -9.84 13.24 -20.01
N SER A 16 -8.76 12.49 -20.22
CA SER A 16 -8.59 11.09 -19.78
C SER A 16 -9.18 10.86 -18.38
N THR A 17 -10.13 9.93 -18.28
CA THR A 17 -10.76 9.60 -17.00
C THR A 17 -9.86 8.69 -16.16
N LYS A 18 -10.14 8.59 -14.85
CA LYS A 18 -9.47 7.62 -13.97
C LYS A 18 -9.67 6.18 -14.42
N SER A 19 -10.81 5.89 -15.05
CA SER A 19 -11.15 4.58 -15.60
C SER A 19 -10.26 4.24 -16.80
N ASP A 20 -9.99 5.20 -17.68
CA ASP A 20 -9.11 5.01 -18.84
C ASP A 20 -7.69 4.67 -18.38
N LEU A 21 -7.18 5.39 -17.37
CA LEU A 21 -5.87 5.10 -16.79
C LEU A 21 -5.83 3.71 -16.14
N ALA A 22 -6.88 3.30 -15.43
CA ALA A 22 -6.97 1.96 -14.84
C ALA A 22 -6.98 0.86 -15.91
N LEU A 23 -7.71 1.06 -17.00
CA LEU A 23 -7.75 0.14 -18.13
C LEU A 23 -6.38 0.01 -18.80
N VAL A 24 -5.69 1.12 -19.06
CA VAL A 24 -4.33 1.11 -19.61
C VAL A 24 -3.38 0.36 -18.69
N GLN A 25 -3.47 0.58 -17.38
CA GLN A 25 -2.63 -0.12 -16.40
C GLN A 25 -2.93 -1.63 -16.33
N LEU A 26 -4.19 -2.04 -16.50
CA LEU A 26 -4.56 -3.46 -16.61
C LEU A 26 -4.06 -4.08 -17.91
N LEU A 27 -4.13 -3.37 -19.04
CA LEU A 27 -3.60 -3.83 -20.32
C LEU A 27 -2.09 -4.04 -20.23
N MET A 28 -1.37 -3.11 -19.63
CA MET A 28 0.09 -3.22 -19.40
C MET A 28 0.44 -4.41 -18.50
N PHE A 29 -0.30 -4.59 -17.40
CA PHE A 29 -0.09 -5.69 -16.47
C PHE A 29 -0.33 -7.06 -17.12
N ASN A 30 -1.36 -7.17 -17.97
CA ASN A 30 -1.75 -8.42 -18.64
C ASN A 30 -1.13 -8.62 -20.03
N TYR A 31 -0.31 -7.69 -20.49
CA TYR A 31 0.35 -7.82 -21.79
C TYR A 31 1.21 -9.08 -21.83
N HIS A 32 1.26 -9.78 -22.96
CA HIS A 32 2.17 -10.90 -23.16
C HIS A 32 2.78 -10.79 -24.56
N PRO A 33 4.11 -10.73 -24.70
CA PRO A 33 4.73 -10.71 -26.02
C PRO A 33 4.44 -12.03 -26.74
N ASN A 34 4.17 -11.98 -28.05
CA ASN A 34 3.95 -13.15 -28.91
C ASN A 34 5.23 -13.99 -29.16
N SER A 35 6.08 -14.17 -28.15
CA SER A 35 7.27 -15.01 -28.23
C SER A 35 6.87 -16.45 -27.97
N GLN A 36 6.96 -17.26 -29.03
CA GLN A 36 6.69 -18.69 -29.01
C GLN A 36 7.50 -19.40 -27.91
N LYS A 37 6.87 -20.40 -27.27
CA LYS A 37 7.40 -21.33 -26.24
C LYS A 37 7.40 -20.84 -24.79
N VAL A 38 6.25 -20.48 -24.25
CA VAL A 38 6.07 -20.44 -22.79
C VAL A 38 4.86 -21.28 -22.40
N THR A 39 5.10 -22.31 -21.60
CA THR A 39 4.12 -23.28 -21.07
C THR A 39 3.23 -22.70 -19.97
N VAL A 40 3.40 -21.43 -19.62
CA VAL A 40 2.77 -20.78 -18.47
C VAL A 40 1.53 -20.01 -18.93
N GLN A 41 0.36 -20.43 -18.44
CA GLN A 41 -0.95 -19.85 -18.77
C GLN A 41 -1.19 -18.44 -18.21
N GLN A 42 -0.37 -17.97 -17.26
CA GLN A 42 -0.56 -16.65 -16.65
C GLN A 42 0.08 -15.54 -17.50
N ARG A 43 -0.77 -14.60 -17.94
CA ARG A 43 -0.39 -13.46 -18.79
C ARG A 43 0.29 -12.33 -18.02
N HIS A 44 -0.02 -12.18 -16.74
CA HIS A 44 0.49 -11.09 -15.89
C HIS A 44 1.81 -11.45 -15.20
N SER A 45 2.73 -10.47 -15.10
CA SER A 45 4.06 -10.63 -14.49
C SER A 45 4.31 -9.61 -13.38
N ALA A 46 5.09 -10.02 -12.37
CA ALA A 46 5.58 -9.16 -11.30
C ALA A 46 6.42 -7.98 -11.83
N ASP A 47 7.15 -8.17 -12.94
CA ASP A 47 8.00 -7.13 -13.54
C ASP A 47 7.19 -6.00 -14.19
N ARG A 48 5.90 -6.22 -14.38
CA ARG A 48 4.96 -5.29 -15.03
C ARG A 48 3.82 -4.88 -14.10
N GLU A 49 4.03 -5.04 -12.80
CA GLU A 49 3.12 -4.55 -11.76
C GLU A 49 2.85 -3.06 -11.97
N THR A 50 1.60 -2.73 -12.27
CA THR A 50 1.16 -1.35 -12.36
C THR A 50 0.66 -0.85 -11.00
N PRO A 51 0.74 0.47 -10.74
CA PRO A 51 0.26 1.05 -9.49
C PRO A 51 -1.18 0.65 -9.15
N PHE A 52 -2.05 0.52 -10.15
CA PHE A 52 -3.44 0.11 -9.99
C PHE A 52 -3.56 -1.33 -9.48
N CYS A 53 -2.87 -2.29 -10.10
CA CYS A 53 -2.96 -3.70 -9.69
C CYS A 53 -2.39 -3.93 -8.28
N VAL A 54 -1.32 -3.22 -7.93
CA VAL A 54 -0.73 -3.24 -6.58
C VAL A 54 -1.70 -2.62 -5.57
N TYR A 55 -2.23 -1.44 -5.88
CA TYR A 55 -3.21 -0.75 -5.04
C TYR A 55 -4.45 -1.60 -4.80
N LEU A 56 -5.02 -2.21 -5.84
CA LEU A 56 -6.22 -3.03 -5.73
C LEU A 56 -5.96 -4.26 -4.84
N GLY A 57 -4.82 -4.94 -5.00
CA GLY A 57 -4.44 -6.07 -4.14
C GLY A 57 -4.31 -5.67 -2.67
N LEU A 58 -3.62 -4.56 -2.39
CA LEU A 58 -3.48 -4.02 -1.04
C LEU A 58 -4.83 -3.58 -0.44
N LEU A 59 -5.68 -2.92 -1.24
CA LEU A 59 -7.00 -2.48 -0.81
C LEU A 59 -7.88 -3.68 -0.43
N LEU A 60 -7.94 -4.70 -1.29
CA LEU A 60 -8.71 -5.91 -1.03
C LEU A 60 -8.23 -6.62 0.24
N PHE A 61 -6.92 -6.68 0.45
CA PHE A 61 -6.34 -7.25 1.66
C PHE A 61 -6.74 -6.47 2.90
N THR A 62 -6.62 -5.14 2.89
CA THR A 62 -7.01 -4.31 4.04
C THR A 62 -8.51 -4.42 4.36
N LYS A 63 -9.37 -4.54 3.35
CA LYS A 63 -10.83 -4.59 3.51
C LYS A 63 -11.37 -5.97 3.88
N THR A 64 -10.75 -7.04 3.39
CA THR A 64 -11.33 -8.40 3.51
C THR A 64 -10.44 -9.38 4.25
N ARG A 65 -9.11 -9.23 4.16
CA ARG A 65 -8.11 -10.23 4.58
C ARG A 65 -8.35 -11.64 4.00
N LYS A 66 -9.17 -11.78 2.94
CA LYS A 66 -9.53 -13.07 2.35
C LYS A 66 -8.56 -13.45 1.22
N ARG A 67 -7.69 -14.42 1.49
CA ARG A 67 -6.74 -14.95 0.49
C ARG A 67 -7.42 -15.41 -0.79
N GLN A 68 -8.44 -16.25 -0.68
CA GLN A 68 -9.15 -16.83 -1.82
C GLN A 68 -9.67 -15.76 -2.80
N LEU A 69 -10.26 -14.67 -2.27
CA LEU A 69 -10.76 -13.57 -3.10
C LEU A 69 -9.64 -12.88 -3.89
N ILE A 70 -8.51 -12.59 -3.25
CA ILE A 70 -7.37 -11.94 -3.89
C ILE A 70 -6.77 -12.87 -4.94
N ASP A 71 -6.61 -14.16 -4.63
CA ASP A 71 -6.08 -15.14 -5.58
C ASP A 71 -7.01 -15.33 -6.79
N THR A 72 -8.33 -15.33 -6.61
CA THR A 72 -9.29 -15.34 -7.74
C THR A 72 -9.15 -14.10 -8.62
N LEU A 73 -9.04 -12.90 -8.04
CA LEU A 73 -8.90 -11.67 -8.83
C LEU A 73 -7.53 -11.57 -9.50
N PHE A 74 -6.49 -12.09 -8.86
CA PHE A 74 -5.16 -12.25 -9.46
C PHE A 74 -5.20 -13.21 -10.65
N GLN A 75 -5.87 -14.37 -10.55
CA GLN A 75 -6.04 -15.30 -11.66
C GLN A 75 -6.73 -14.65 -12.88
N HIS A 76 -7.66 -13.73 -12.63
CA HIS A 76 -8.31 -12.92 -13.67
C HIS A 76 -7.51 -11.70 -14.14
N GLY A 77 -6.29 -11.49 -13.62
CA GLY A 77 -5.41 -10.40 -14.03
C GLY A 77 -5.83 -9.02 -13.54
N LEU A 78 -6.64 -8.95 -12.48
CA LEU A 78 -7.19 -7.68 -11.98
C LEU A 78 -6.30 -7.02 -10.92
N CYS A 79 -5.56 -7.81 -10.15
CA CYS A 79 -4.65 -7.32 -9.10
C CYS A 79 -3.40 -8.21 -8.99
N ILE A 80 -2.52 -7.90 -8.04
CA ILE A 80 -1.37 -8.74 -7.67
C ILE A 80 -1.78 -9.93 -6.78
N SER A 81 -0.93 -10.96 -6.71
CA SER A 81 -1.19 -12.16 -5.89
C SER A 81 -1.20 -11.87 -4.39
N PHE A 82 -1.86 -12.73 -3.62
CA PHE A 82 -1.87 -12.60 -2.16
C PHE A 82 -0.46 -12.67 -1.55
N ASP A 83 0.38 -13.57 -2.06
CA ASP A 83 1.76 -13.70 -1.58
C ASP A 83 2.57 -12.43 -1.87
N ARG A 84 2.33 -11.78 -3.02
CA ARG A 84 2.95 -10.49 -3.35
C ARG A 84 2.48 -9.38 -2.42
N VAL A 85 1.19 -9.34 -2.06
CA VAL A 85 0.65 -8.42 -1.05
C VAL A 85 1.37 -8.59 0.29
N LEU A 86 1.51 -9.83 0.77
CA LEU A 86 2.24 -10.11 2.01
C LEU A 86 3.69 -9.66 1.92
N LYS A 87 4.37 -9.94 0.80
CA LYS A 87 5.75 -9.51 0.57
C LYS A 87 5.90 -8.00 0.67
N ILE A 88 5.02 -7.22 0.03
CA ILE A 88 5.03 -5.75 0.11
C ILE A 88 4.78 -5.30 1.56
N SER A 89 3.85 -5.94 2.27
CA SER A 89 3.56 -5.63 3.67
C SER A 89 4.77 -5.88 4.58
N THR A 90 5.49 -7.00 4.37
CA THR A 90 6.71 -7.33 5.10
C THR A 90 7.82 -6.32 4.79
N GLN A 91 8.07 -6.03 3.52
CA GLN A 91 9.08 -5.04 3.11
C GLN A 91 8.80 -3.66 3.71
N LEU A 92 7.54 -3.25 3.79
CA LEU A 92 7.15 -1.99 4.43
C LEU A 92 7.42 -2.03 5.95
N GLY A 93 7.09 -3.14 6.61
CA GLY A 93 7.38 -3.33 8.03
C GLY A 93 8.88 -3.28 8.34
N GLU A 94 9.69 -3.98 7.55
CA GLU A 94 11.15 -3.96 7.66
C GLU A 94 11.72 -2.55 7.46
N ALA A 95 11.26 -1.81 6.44
CA ALA A 95 11.68 -0.43 6.20
C ALA A 95 11.33 0.51 7.38
N VAL A 96 10.18 0.30 8.03
CA VAL A 96 9.79 1.07 9.23
C VAL A 96 10.69 0.72 10.42
N VAL A 97 11.02 -0.56 10.61
CA VAL A 97 11.95 -1.00 11.66
C VAL A 97 13.34 -0.40 11.43
N GLU A 98 13.87 -0.44 10.21
CA GLU A 98 15.17 0.16 9.89
C GLU A 98 15.17 1.67 10.15
N ARG A 99 14.10 2.37 9.76
CA ARG A 99 13.93 3.79 10.10
C ARG A 99 13.91 4.02 11.61
N TYR A 100 13.19 3.18 12.36
CA TYR A 100 13.16 3.25 13.81
C TYR A 100 14.55 3.07 14.43
N LEU A 101 15.34 2.10 13.96
CA LEU A 101 16.70 1.89 14.47
C LEU A 101 17.61 3.12 14.23
N ASN A 102 17.39 3.85 13.13
CA ASN A 102 18.13 5.07 12.82
C ASN A 102 17.66 6.31 13.61
N GLU A 103 16.36 6.43 13.88
CA GLU A 103 15.76 7.63 14.47
C GLU A 103 15.44 7.49 15.96
N GLY A 104 15.42 6.27 16.50
CA GLY A 104 15.05 5.94 17.88
C GLY A 104 13.55 6.04 18.19
N VAL A 105 12.72 6.46 17.22
CA VAL A 105 11.29 6.68 17.42
C VAL A 105 10.49 6.34 16.16
N VAL A 106 9.32 5.70 16.34
CA VAL A 106 8.34 5.54 15.27
C VAL A 106 7.46 6.78 15.24
N CYS A 107 7.55 7.53 14.16
CA CYS A 107 6.74 8.73 13.97
C CYS A 107 5.98 8.61 12.64
N PRO A 108 4.77 9.19 12.52
CA PRO A 108 4.06 9.29 11.25
C PRO A 108 4.93 9.87 10.12
N PRO A 109 4.82 9.37 8.87
CA PRO A 109 5.64 9.85 7.75
C PRO A 109 5.50 11.34 7.44
N LEU A 110 4.35 11.93 7.80
CA LEU A 110 4.02 13.34 7.59
C LEU A 110 4.72 14.29 8.56
N LEU A 111 5.24 13.79 9.69
CA LEU A 111 5.97 14.62 10.64
C LEU A 111 7.30 15.06 10.03
N LYS A 112 7.74 16.27 10.37
CA LYS A 112 9.07 16.75 10.02
C LYS A 112 10.08 16.36 11.10
N GLY A 113 11.28 15.98 10.68
CA GLY A 113 12.41 15.78 11.59
C GLY A 113 12.97 17.11 12.08
N LYS A 114 13.71 17.06 13.20
CA LYS A 114 14.41 18.21 13.81
C LYS A 114 13.50 19.39 14.21
N VAL A 115 12.22 19.13 14.49
CA VAL A 115 11.27 20.13 15.01
C VAL A 115 10.96 19.82 16.46
N PHE A 116 10.93 20.84 17.32
CA PHE A 116 10.44 20.69 18.68
C PHE A 116 9.01 20.14 18.65
N THR A 117 8.81 18.98 19.25
CA THR A 117 7.56 18.22 19.13
C THR A 117 7.09 17.84 20.53
N THR A 118 5.84 18.17 20.85
CA THR A 118 5.18 17.77 22.09
C THR A 118 4.11 16.73 21.77
N ALA A 119 3.89 15.78 22.68
CA ALA A 119 2.82 14.79 22.54
C ALA A 119 1.91 14.82 23.78
N ALA A 120 0.61 14.77 23.55
CA ALA A 120 -0.36 14.45 24.59
C ALA A 120 -0.74 12.97 24.43
N VAL A 121 -0.48 12.18 25.46
CA VAL A 121 -0.78 10.75 25.50
C VAL A 121 -1.87 10.56 26.53
N ASP A 122 -3.01 10.03 26.09
CA ASP A 122 -4.18 9.83 26.94
C ASP A 122 -4.69 8.40 26.83
N ASN A 123 -5.21 7.88 27.93
CA ASN A 123 -5.85 6.57 27.95
C ASN A 123 -7.28 6.73 27.46
N ILE A 124 -7.65 5.95 26.45
CA ILE A 124 -9.03 5.82 26.00
C ILE A 124 -9.57 4.56 26.65
N ASP A 125 -10.08 4.68 27.86
CA ASP A 125 -10.80 3.64 28.57
C ASP A 125 -12.32 3.89 28.48
N HIS A 126 -13.00 3.03 27.74
CA HIS A 126 -14.45 2.94 27.87
C HIS A 126 -14.75 1.86 28.93
N ASN A 127 -15.24 2.29 30.09
CA ASN A 127 -15.67 1.41 31.17
C ASN A 127 -17.21 1.30 31.19
N PRO A 128 -17.82 0.37 30.43
CA PRO A 128 -19.20 0.00 30.67
C PRO A 128 -19.22 -0.76 31.99
N SER A 129 -19.75 -0.16 33.06
CA SER A 129 -19.88 -0.77 34.38
C SER A 129 -20.77 -2.01 34.34
N SER A 130 -20.22 -3.15 33.93
CA SER A 130 -20.86 -4.47 33.99
C SER A 130 -19.78 -5.55 33.97
N THR A 131 -19.84 -6.46 34.94
CA THR A 131 -18.91 -7.58 35.15
C THR A 131 -19.00 -8.66 34.06
N THR A 132 -19.89 -8.49 33.07
CA THR A 132 -20.03 -9.33 31.88
C THR A 132 -19.64 -8.64 30.58
N SER A 133 -19.09 -7.41 30.64
CA SER A 133 -18.76 -6.63 29.44
C SER A 133 -17.56 -7.20 28.67
N LYS A 134 -17.84 -7.93 27.59
CA LYS A 134 -16.84 -8.44 26.63
C LYS A 134 -16.28 -7.37 25.68
N SER A 135 -16.59 -6.09 25.92
CA SER A 135 -16.33 -4.99 25.00
C SER A 135 -15.66 -3.78 25.67
N SER A 136 -14.85 -3.99 26.70
CA SER A 136 -13.96 -2.93 27.17
C SER A 136 -12.90 -2.66 26.10
N PHE A 137 -12.88 -1.45 25.56
CA PHE A 137 -11.82 -0.98 24.69
C PHE A 137 -10.83 -0.22 25.55
N HIS A 138 -9.60 -0.73 25.62
CA HIS A 138 -8.47 -0.03 26.21
C HIS A 138 -7.55 0.39 25.06
N GLY A 139 -7.55 1.68 24.74
CA GLY A 139 -6.70 2.26 23.73
C GLY A 139 -5.80 3.35 24.33
N THR A 140 -4.76 3.72 23.59
CA THR A 140 -3.97 4.91 23.88
C THR A 140 -4.16 5.90 22.74
N GLY A 141 -4.74 7.06 23.05
CA GLY A 141 -4.77 8.19 22.14
C GLY A 141 -3.44 8.94 22.22
N ILE A 142 -2.84 9.24 21.06
CA ILE A 142 -1.62 10.06 20.99
C ILE A 142 -1.89 11.23 20.05
N SER A 143 -1.87 12.44 20.59
CA SER A 143 -1.91 13.69 19.82
C SER A 143 -0.51 14.28 19.74
N ILE A 144 -0.02 14.56 18.53
CA ILE A 144 1.35 15.04 18.29
C ILE A 144 1.29 16.47 17.74
N PHE A 145 2.02 17.39 18.36
CA PHE A 145 2.10 18.80 17.98
C PHE A 145 3.53 19.16 17.61
N GLN A 146 3.75 19.67 16.39
CA GLN A 146 5.05 20.19 15.97
C GLN A 146 5.06 21.71 16.04
N HIS A 147 6.11 22.28 16.62
CA HIS A 147 6.28 23.72 16.82
C HIS A 147 7.40 24.26 15.91
N PRO A 148 7.15 24.48 14.60
CA PRO A 148 8.13 25.07 13.71
C PRO A 148 8.40 26.53 14.09
N MET A 149 9.66 26.94 14.07
CA MET A 149 10.09 28.31 14.29
C MET A 149 10.55 28.95 12.97
N LYS A 150 10.66 30.28 12.90
CA LYS A 150 11.14 30.98 11.71
C LYS A 150 12.50 30.46 11.23
N ASP A 151 13.40 30.21 12.18
CA ASP A 151 14.76 29.73 11.90
C ASP A 151 14.86 28.20 11.80
N ASN A 152 13.76 27.49 12.08
CA ASN A 152 13.71 26.03 11.99
C ASN A 152 12.29 25.53 11.65
N ILE A 153 12.01 25.39 10.36
CA ILE A 153 10.75 24.84 9.84
C ILE A 153 10.73 23.31 9.79
N GLY A 154 11.80 22.65 10.25
CA GLY A 154 11.99 21.21 10.17
C GLY A 154 12.44 20.67 8.81
N VAL A 155 12.85 19.41 8.83
CA VAL A 155 13.30 18.68 7.64
C VAL A 155 12.21 17.69 7.22
N ARG A 156 11.81 17.71 5.95
CA ARG A 156 10.89 16.68 5.42
C ARG A 156 11.57 15.32 5.52
N ARG A 157 10.84 14.32 6.01
CA ARG A 157 11.32 12.95 6.00
C ARG A 157 11.36 12.43 4.57
N GLY A 158 12.43 11.71 4.24
CA GLY A 158 12.52 11.01 2.96
C GLY A 158 11.43 9.94 2.83
N GLN A 159 11.24 9.40 1.62
CA GLN A 159 10.41 8.21 1.44
C GLN A 159 11.00 7.02 2.21
N LEU A 160 10.14 6.07 2.59
CA LEU A 160 10.62 4.79 3.12
C LEU A 160 11.32 4.03 2.00
N ILE A 161 12.55 3.61 2.26
CA ILE A 161 13.33 2.79 1.32
C ILE A 161 12.94 1.35 1.59
N LEU A 162 12.28 0.71 0.63
CA LEU A 162 11.93 -0.71 0.76
C LEU A 162 13.19 -1.55 0.54
N PRO A 163 13.42 -2.58 1.38
CA PRO A 163 14.53 -3.49 1.17
C PRO A 163 14.39 -4.17 -0.20
N THR A 164 15.39 -3.98 -1.06
CA THR A 164 15.54 -4.77 -2.28
C THR A 164 15.73 -6.22 -1.87
N ASN A 165 15.19 -7.18 -2.64
CA ASN A 165 15.44 -8.60 -2.39
C ASN A 165 16.96 -8.82 -2.39
N LYS A 166 17.59 -8.85 -1.21
CA LYS A 166 18.95 -9.35 -1.08
C LYS A 166 18.86 -10.83 -1.51
N PRO A 167 19.66 -11.31 -2.47
CA PRO A 167 19.73 -12.74 -2.69
C PRO A 167 20.04 -13.36 -1.34
N LYS A 168 19.21 -14.32 -0.91
CA LYS A 168 19.50 -15.09 0.29
C LYS A 168 20.93 -15.59 0.12
N SER A 169 21.85 -15.13 0.97
CA SER A 169 23.16 -15.74 1.07
C SER A 169 22.89 -17.23 1.26
N LYS A 170 23.21 -18.03 0.25
CA LYS A 170 23.32 -19.46 0.44
C LYS A 170 24.44 -19.58 1.46
N ASN A 171 24.10 -19.89 2.70
CA ASN A 171 25.08 -20.46 3.61
C ASN A 171 25.55 -21.74 2.92
N VAL A 172 26.70 -21.62 2.26
CA VAL A 172 27.45 -22.76 1.76
C VAL A 172 28.27 -23.22 2.95
N THR A 173 28.07 -24.51 3.26
CA THR A 173 28.72 -25.34 4.29
C THR A 173 28.32 -25.10 5.74
#